data_AF-A0A4Y2NQJ1-F1
#
_entry.id   AF-A0A4Y2NQJ1-F1
#
_cell.length_a   1.000
_cell.length_b   1.000
_cell.length_c   1.000
_cell.angle_alpha   90.00
_cell.angle_beta   90.00
_cell.angle_gamma   90.00
#
_symmetry.space_group_name_H-M   'P 1'
#
loop_
_entity.id
_entity.type
_entity.pdbx_description
1 polymer ?
#
loop_
_entity_poly.entity_id
_entity_poly.type
_entity_poly.pdbx_seq_one_letter_code
_entity_poly.pdbx_strand_id
1 'polypeptide(L)'
;MAAVYRCFKMAVLLNNKNELPSIPVTYSVHMKETCHNLKQLSEMINYSKYGWQICADLKVVSLLIGLQLGYTKYCCFLCLWDSRAIALHYIKRG
;
A
#
# COMPACT_ATOMS: atom_id res chain seq x y z
N MET A 1 7.66 13.40 7.90
CA MET A 1 6.77 13.42 6.71
C MET A 1 6.57 11.98 6.27
N ALA A 2 5.31 11.56 6.18
CA ALA A 2 4.93 10.28 5.63
C ALA A 2 4.22 10.54 4.29
N ALA A 3 4.57 9.77 3.28
CA ALA A 3 3.85 9.75 2.01
C ALA A 3 2.69 8.77 2.15
N VAL A 4 1.48 9.28 2.04
CA VAL A 4 0.27 8.47 2.17
C VAL A 4 -0.38 8.31 0.81
N TYR A 5 -0.37 7.08 0.33
CA TYR A 5 -1.09 6.63 -0.84
C TYR A 5 -2.50 6.26 -0.40
N ARG A 6 -3.38 7.26 -0.34
CA ARG A 6 -4.78 7.01 -0.04
C ARG A 6 -5.46 6.60 -1.35
N CYS A 7 -5.71 5.30 -1.51
CA CYS A 7 -6.54 4.71 -2.54
C CYS A 7 -6.26 5.25 -3.96
N PHE A 8 -4.99 5.15 -4.39
CA PHE A 8 -4.39 5.36 -5.74
C PHE A 8 -4.83 6.50 -6.68
N LYS A 9 -5.88 7.24 -6.33
CA LYS A 9 -6.37 8.42 -7.04
C LYS A 9 -5.64 9.66 -6.57
N MET A 10 -5.12 9.66 -5.35
CA MET A 10 -4.44 10.81 -4.76
C MET A 10 -3.29 10.33 -3.88
N ALA A 11 -2.08 10.84 -4.12
CA ALA A 11 -0.98 10.70 -3.17
C ALA A 11 -0.88 12.00 -2.36
N VAL A 12 -0.76 11.87 -1.05
CA VAL A 12 -0.79 13.00 -0.11
C VAL A 12 0.39 12.89 0.83
N LEU A 13 1.08 14.00 1.07
CA LEU A 13 2.05 14.11 2.15
C LEU A 13 1.32 14.41 3.45
N LEU A 14 1.48 13.51 4.42
CA LEU A 14 1.04 13.72 5.78
C LEU A 14 2.20 14.16 6.66
N ASN A 15 1.91 15.12 7.52
CA ASN A 15 2.77 15.40 8.65
C ASN A 15 2.58 14.31 9.70
N ASN A 16 3.66 13.67 10.16
CA ASN A 16 3.57 12.54 11.10
C ASN A 16 2.92 12.96 12.44
N LYS A 17 3.07 14.22 12.84
CA LYS A 17 2.43 14.78 14.05
C LYS A 17 1.02 15.33 13.80
N ASN A 18 0.56 15.31 12.55
CA ASN A 18 -0.71 15.89 12.11
C ASN A 18 -0.91 17.38 12.49
N GLU A 19 0.16 18.09 12.81
CA GLU A 19 0.14 19.53 13.16
C GLU A 19 -0.03 20.43 11.92
N LEU A 20 0.26 19.89 10.73
CA LEU A 20 0.19 20.60 9.47
C LEU A 20 -0.84 19.92 8.56
N PRO A 21 -1.54 20.70 7.72
CA PRO A 21 -2.49 20.15 6.78
C PRO A 21 -1.80 19.19 5.80
N SER A 22 -2.57 18.20 5.35
CA SER A 22 -2.14 17.23 4.37
C SER A 22 -1.97 17.88 3.00
N ILE A 23 -0.83 17.65 2.34
CA ILE A 23 -0.51 18.29 1.06
C ILE A 23 -0.69 17.28 -0.08
N PRO A 24 -1.64 17.46 -1.01
CA PRO A 24 -1.77 16.58 -2.17
C PRO A 24 -0.55 16.76 -3.09
N VAL A 25 0.11 15.65 -3.43
CA VAL A 25 1.30 15.64 -4.30
C VAL A 25 0.91 15.32 -5.74
N THR A 26 -0.06 14.45 -5.92
CA THR A 26 -0.53 14.04 -7.25
C THR A 26 -1.97 13.55 -7.16
N TYR A 27 -2.69 13.70 -8.28
CA TYR A 27 -4.04 13.23 -8.46
C TYR A 27 -4.17 12.62 -9.86
N SER A 28 -4.70 11.41 -9.95
CA SER A 28 -4.98 10.76 -11.24
C SER A 28 -6.23 9.90 -11.18
N VAL A 29 -7.22 10.27 -11.99
CA VAL A 29 -8.53 9.58 -12.06
C VAL A 29 -8.45 8.31 -12.91
N HIS A 30 -7.46 8.22 -13.80
CA HIS A 30 -7.38 7.21 -14.85
C HIS A 30 -6.29 6.16 -14.60
N MET A 31 -5.53 6.27 -13.52
CA MET A 31 -4.42 5.37 -13.25
C MET A 31 -4.93 4.05 -12.64
N LYS A 32 -4.68 2.94 -13.35
CA LYS A 32 -4.96 1.59 -12.83
C LYS A 32 -3.98 1.23 -11.71
N GLU A 33 -4.44 0.44 -10.75
CA GLU A 33 -3.64 -0.06 -9.63
C GLU A 33 -2.71 -1.21 -10.09
N THR A 34 -1.61 -0.85 -10.75
CA THR A 34 -0.59 -1.79 -11.21
C THR A 34 0.75 -1.48 -10.57
N CYS A 35 1.60 -2.51 -10.43
CA CYS A 35 2.96 -2.36 -9.88
C CYS A 35 3.81 -1.36 -10.70
N HIS A 36 3.64 -1.34 -12.03
CA HIS A 36 4.32 -0.38 -12.90
C HIS A 36 3.96 1.07 -12.56
N ASN A 37 2.66 1.36 -12.42
CA ASN A 37 2.18 2.71 -12.12
C ASN A 37 2.63 3.16 -10.71
N LEU A 38 2.72 2.24 -9.75
CA LEU A 38 3.27 2.54 -8.41
C LEU A 38 4.73 2.92 -8.46
N LYS A 39 5.51 2.19 -9.26
CA LYS A 39 6.93 2.46 -9.40
C LYS A 39 7.16 3.85 -10.01
N GLN A 40 6.44 4.15 -11.09
CA GLN A 40 6.49 5.48 -11.70
C GLN A 40 6.06 6.59 -10.74
N LEU A 41 4.99 6.35 -9.97
CA LEU A 41 4.53 7.30 -8.97
C LEU A 41 5.57 7.53 -7.86
N SER A 42 6.21 6.46 -7.38
CA SER A 42 7.29 6.51 -6.39
C SER A 42 8.49 7.33 -6.89
N GLU A 43 8.83 7.18 -8.17
CA GLU A 43 9.88 7.96 -8.84
C GLU A 43 9.49 9.44 -8.96
N MET A 44 8.25 9.75 -9.38
CA MET A 44 7.76 11.13 -9.49
C MET A 44 7.82 11.89 -8.17
N ILE A 45 7.47 11.22 -7.07
CA ILE A 45 7.53 11.84 -5.74
C ILE A 45 8.94 11.82 -5.13
N ASN A 46 9.95 11.38 -5.87
CA ASN A 46 11.34 11.25 -5.43
C ASN A 46 11.46 10.45 -4.12
N TYR A 47 10.72 9.35 -4.00
CA TYR A 47 10.69 8.52 -2.80
C TYR A 47 12.11 8.14 -2.32
N SER A 48 12.96 7.69 -3.25
CA SER A 48 14.34 7.29 -2.96
C SER A 48 15.20 8.41 -2.39
N LYS A 49 14.91 9.68 -2.73
CA LYS A 49 15.69 10.83 -2.27
C LYS A 49 15.33 11.20 -0.83
N TYR A 50 14.05 11.11 -0.47
CA TYR A 50 13.55 11.61 0.80
C TYR A 50 13.22 10.51 1.82
N GLY A 51 13.23 9.24 1.41
CA GLY A 51 13.03 8.09 2.31
C GLY A 51 11.69 8.16 3.06
N TRP A 52 10.64 8.66 2.41
CA TRP A 52 9.35 8.88 3.08
C TRP A 52 8.78 7.56 3.61
N GLN A 53 8.06 7.61 4.73
CA GLN A 53 7.30 6.45 5.17
C GLN A 53 6.07 6.27 4.30
N ILE A 54 5.83 5.06 3.81
CA ILE A 54 4.67 4.72 2.98
C ILE A 54 3.52 4.33 3.91
N CYS A 55 2.39 5.04 3.79
CA CYS A 55 1.11 4.56 4.31
C CYS A 55 0.18 4.33 3.13
N ALA A 56 -0.32 3.10 2.96
CA ALA A 56 -1.15 2.76 1.82
C ALA A 56 -2.19 1.72 2.21
N ASP A 57 -3.26 1.62 1.42
CA ASP A 57 -4.27 0.57 1.61
C ASP A 57 -3.65 -0.82 1.44
N LEU A 58 -4.21 -1.81 2.12
CA LEU A 58 -3.72 -3.20 2.11
C LEU A 58 -3.51 -3.74 0.68
N LYS A 59 -4.39 -3.35 -0.24
CA LYS A 59 -4.32 -3.72 -1.66
C LYS A 59 -3.09 -3.16 -2.38
N VAL A 60 -2.66 -1.95 -2.01
CA VAL A 60 -1.46 -1.31 -2.57
C VAL A 60 -0.22 -1.95 -2.00
N VAL A 61 -0.23 -2.20 -0.68
CA VAL A 61 0.88 -2.89 0.00
C VAL A 61 1.04 -4.30 -0.54
N SER A 62 -0.05 -5.03 -0.79
CA SER A 62 0.00 -6.37 -1.37
C SER A 62 0.56 -6.34 -2.80
N LEU A 63 0.17 -5.36 -3.63
CA LEU A 63 0.77 -5.14 -4.95
C LEU A 63 2.27 -4.84 -4.90
N LEU A 64 2.71 -4.01 -3.96
CA LEU A 64 4.13 -3.66 -3.77
C LEU A 64 4.98 -4.86 -3.32
N ILE A 65 4.42 -5.71 -2.46
CA ILE A 65 5.08 -6.95 -1.99
C ILE A 65 5.03 -8.06 -3.05
N GLY A 66 4.30 -7.86 -4.15
CA GLY A 66 4.17 -8.84 -5.23
C GLY A 66 3.17 -9.96 -4.93
N LEU A 67 2.25 -9.75 -3.99
CA LEU A 67 1.13 -10.66 -3.81
C LEU A 67 0.20 -10.58 -5.03
N GLN A 68 -0.11 -11.75 -5.57
CA GLN A 68 -1.00 -11.88 -6.71
C GLN A 68 -2.43 -11.47 -6.33
N LEU A 69 -3.08 -10.64 -7.15
CA LEU A 69 -4.50 -10.32 -7.00
C LEU A 69 -5.33 -11.57 -7.37
N GLY A 70 -5.90 -12.25 -6.37
CA GLY A 70 -6.70 -13.46 -6.58
C GLY A 70 -6.86 -14.31 -5.31
N TYR A 71 -7.35 -15.54 -5.45
CA TYR A 71 -7.48 -16.51 -4.36
C TYR A 71 -6.09 -17.06 -3.98
N THR A 72 -5.27 -16.21 -3.37
CA THR A 72 -3.91 -16.54 -2.97
C THR A 72 -3.94 -17.41 -1.73
N LYS A 73 -3.13 -18.48 -1.76
CA LYS A 73 -2.86 -19.33 -0.59
C LYS A 73 -2.52 -18.46 0.62
N TYR A 74 -1.74 -17.39 0.43
CA TYR A 74 -1.39 -16.46 1.51
C TYR A 74 -2.02 -15.09 1.27
N CYS A 75 -3.29 -14.93 1.65
CA CYS A 75 -4.05 -13.69 1.40
C CYS A 75 -3.57 -12.51 2.27
N CYS A 76 -2.99 -12.80 3.43
CA CYS A 76 -2.51 -11.82 4.40
C CYS A 76 -0.99 -11.80 4.40
N PHE A 77 -0.36 -10.70 3.97
CA PHE A 77 1.10 -10.57 3.99
C PHE A 77 1.68 -10.47 5.41
N LEU A 78 0.89 -9.94 6.36
CA LEU A 78 1.31 -9.79 7.75
C LEU A 78 1.42 -11.14 8.47
N CYS A 79 0.49 -12.04 8.17
CA CYS A 79 0.31 -13.29 8.90
C CYS A 79 0.60 -14.53 8.07
N LEU A 80 0.91 -14.37 6.77
CA LEU A 80 1.15 -15.44 5.79
C LEU A 80 0.11 -16.57 5.92
N TRP A 81 -1.14 -16.20 6.19
CA TRP A 81 -2.17 -17.16 6.56
C TRP A 81 -2.63 -17.98 5.35
N ASP A 82 -2.65 -19.31 5.49
CA ASP A 82 -3.14 -20.21 4.44
C ASP A 82 -4.66 -20.12 4.33
N SER A 83 -5.14 -19.44 3.29
CA SER A 83 -6.56 -19.25 2.99
C SER A 83 -7.32 -20.55 2.73
N ARG A 84 -6.60 -21.63 2.46
CA ARG A 84 -7.16 -22.96 2.22
C ARG A 84 -7.27 -23.78 3.51
N ALA A 85 -6.64 -23.35 4.61
CA ALA A 85 -6.67 -24.01 5.90
C ALA A 85 -7.84 -23.53 6.78
N ILE A 86 -9.06 -23.57 6.22
CA ILE A 86 -10.31 -23.06 6.83
C ILE A 86 -10.55 -23.70 8.23
N ALA A 87 -10.23 -24.99 8.35
CA ALA A 87 -10.40 -25.75 9.60
C ALA A 87 -9.50 -25.27 10.75
N LEU A 88 -8.39 -24.59 10.47
CA LEU A 88 -7.43 -24.11 11.47
C LEU A 88 -7.58 -22.60 11.77
N HIS A 89 -8.54 -21.94 11.11
CA HIS A 89 -8.67 -20.48 11.13
C HIS A 89 -8.85 -19.90 12.54
N TYR A 90 -9.66 -20.52 13.39
CA TYR A 90 -9.92 -20.04 14.76
C TYR A 90 -8.96 -20.58 15.82
N ILE A 91 -8.07 -21.52 15.44
CA ILE A 91 -7.21 -22.24 16.39
C ILE A 91 -5.82 -21.61 16.46
N LYS A 92 -5.29 -21.12 15.33
CA LYS A 92 -3.99 -20.42 15.31
C LYS A 92 -4.17 -18.93 15.56
N ARG A 93 -3.69 -18.47 16.71
CA ARG A 93 -3.45 -17.04 16.95
C ARG A 93 -2.15 -16.64 16.26
N GLY A 94 -2.24 -15.73 15.29
CA GLY A 94 -1.09 -15.05 14.69
C GLY A 94 -0.58 -13.92 15.55
#